data_AF-A0A8H8NQH1-F1
#
_entry.id   AF-A0A8H8NQH1-F1
#
_cell.length_a   1.000
_cell.length_b   1.000
_cell.length_c   1.000
_cell.angle_alpha   90.00
_cell.angle_beta   90.00
_cell.angle_gamma   90.00
#
_symmetry.space_group_name_H-M   'P 1'
#
loop_
_entity.id
_entity.type
_entity.pdbx_description
1 polymer ?
#
loop_
_entity_poly.entity_id
_entity_poly.type
_entity_poly.pdbx_seq_one_letter_code
_entity_poly.pdbx_strand_id
1 'polypeptide(L)'
;MPAYAANTYYKSAAHKSNLGVLTEARATNIELDHSEKDVTTRSISFHFNSESLTAKAGKAVVLLAGTLLVRQLLEPSSINSSNVLKNLKFILKADLPGVGENYQDHVLVSTTYEAKKGVITYDNLGYNDTFRAAAEAQYEKTHDGPLAASNSMLSWIDLHYLASCGKITHMHRSLWEDVRKYKATLLQKEQYRIQEL
;
A
#
# COMPACT_ATOMS: atom_id res chain seq x y z
N MET A 1 4.33 -12.57 20.27
CA MET A 1 3.24 -11.94 19.48
C MET A 1 3.84 -11.02 18.44
N PRO A 2 3.35 -11.01 17.19
CA PRO A 2 3.80 -10.05 16.18
C PRO A 2 3.49 -8.62 16.63
N ALA A 3 4.41 -7.68 16.39
CA ALA A 3 4.18 -6.27 16.66
C ALA A 3 3.53 -5.60 15.43
N TYR A 4 2.39 -4.94 15.61
CA TYR A 4 1.72 -4.19 14.55
C TYR A 4 1.05 -2.94 15.13
N ALA A 5 0.65 -2.00 14.28
CA ALA A 5 0.18 -0.69 14.75
C ALA A 5 -0.99 -0.79 15.75
N ALA A 6 -1.97 -1.66 15.51
CA ALA A 6 -3.15 -1.74 16.39
C ALA A 6 -2.85 -2.36 17.77
N ASN A 7 -2.08 -3.45 17.86
CA ASN A 7 -1.78 -4.02 19.18
C ASN A 7 -0.84 -3.13 20.02
N THR A 8 -0.09 -2.24 19.37
CA THR A 8 0.84 -1.32 20.02
C THR A 8 0.15 -0.02 20.44
N TYR A 9 -0.49 0.68 19.50
CA TYR A 9 -1.05 2.01 19.70
C TYR A 9 -2.51 1.99 20.13
N TYR A 10 -3.35 1.14 19.52
CA TYR A 10 -4.77 1.12 19.84
C TYR A 10 -5.04 0.39 21.15
N LYS A 11 -4.45 -0.79 21.38
CA LYS A 11 -4.69 -1.60 22.59
C LYS A 11 -4.44 -0.81 23.89
N SER A 12 -3.40 0.02 23.93
CA SER A 12 -3.07 0.86 25.08
C SER A 12 -4.05 2.03 25.28
N ALA A 13 -4.74 2.47 24.23
CA ALA A 13 -5.67 3.60 24.24
C ALA A 13 -7.16 3.20 24.19
N ALA A 14 -7.48 1.92 24.00
CA ALA A 14 -8.85 1.43 23.75
C ALA A 14 -9.86 1.76 24.87
N HIS A 15 -9.38 1.97 26.10
CA HIS A 15 -10.22 2.35 27.24
C HIS A 15 -10.64 3.82 27.25
N LYS A 16 -10.05 4.66 26.39
CA LYS A 16 -10.32 6.10 26.39
C LYS A 16 -11.69 6.39 25.77
N SER A 17 -12.56 7.04 26.53
CA SER A 17 -13.93 7.38 26.10
C SER A 17 -14.02 8.35 24.91
N ASN A 18 -12.93 9.06 24.61
CA ASN A 18 -12.82 9.99 23.48
C ASN A 18 -12.21 9.37 22.21
N LEU A 19 -12.05 8.04 22.17
CA LEU A 19 -11.55 7.31 20.99
C LEU A 19 -12.57 6.23 20.58
N GLY A 20 -13.12 6.38 19.38
CA GLY A 20 -13.95 5.36 18.75
C GLY A 20 -13.23 4.70 17.57
N VAL A 21 -13.35 3.38 17.45
CA VAL A 21 -12.91 2.63 16.27
C VAL A 21 -14.08 1.85 15.72
N LEU A 22 -14.39 2.09 14.45
CA LEU A 22 -15.42 1.37 13.71
C LEU A 22 -14.72 0.53 12.64
N THR A 23 -14.73 -0.78 12.82
CA THR A 23 -14.23 -1.75 11.82
C THR A 23 -15.31 -2.02 10.77
N GLU A 24 -14.90 -2.61 9.64
CA GLU A 24 -15.82 -2.98 8.55
C GLU A 24 -16.61 -1.77 8.00
N ALA A 25 -16.10 -0.55 8.24
CA ALA A 25 -16.64 0.69 7.76
C ALA A 25 -15.79 1.24 6.62
N ARG A 26 -16.23 1.03 5.37
CA ARG A 26 -15.47 1.47 4.18
C ARG A 26 -15.87 2.89 3.80
N ALA A 27 -14.94 3.84 3.91
CA ALA A 27 -15.12 5.19 3.37
C ALA A 27 -15.33 5.13 1.84
N THR A 28 -16.30 5.89 1.35
CA THR A 28 -16.72 5.88 -0.07
C THR A 28 -16.68 7.27 -0.71
N ASN A 29 -16.88 8.33 0.06
CA ASN A 29 -16.90 9.68 -0.47
C ASN A 29 -16.45 10.72 0.56
N ILE A 30 -15.69 11.71 0.12
CA ILE A 30 -15.36 12.93 0.87
C ILE A 30 -16.32 14.02 0.42
N GLU A 31 -17.11 14.50 1.36
CA GLU A 31 -18.03 15.61 1.09
C GLU A 31 -17.24 16.92 1.20
N LEU A 32 -17.15 17.66 0.09
CA LEU A 32 -16.46 18.93 0.01
C LEU A 32 -17.45 20.08 0.13
N ASP A 33 -17.11 21.03 0.99
CA ASP A 33 -17.76 22.33 1.10
C ASP A 33 -16.95 23.35 0.32
N HIS A 34 -17.62 24.03 -0.61
CA HIS A 34 -17.03 25.11 -1.40
C HIS A 34 -17.34 26.45 -0.73
N SER A 35 -16.30 27.16 -0.33
CA SER A 35 -16.37 28.60 -0.09
C SER A 35 -15.73 29.34 -1.27
N GLU A 36 -15.98 30.64 -1.41
CA GLU A 36 -15.42 31.45 -2.51
C GLU A 36 -13.88 31.44 -2.57
N LYS A 37 -13.18 31.03 -1.50
CA LYS A 37 -11.72 31.08 -1.38
C LYS A 37 -11.06 29.72 -1.19
N ASP A 38 -11.74 28.79 -0.52
CA ASP A 38 -11.16 27.51 -0.12
C ASP A 38 -12.13 26.33 -0.33
N VAL A 39 -11.57 25.19 -0.73
CA VAL A 39 -12.24 23.89 -0.70
C VAL A 39 -11.91 23.22 0.63
N THR A 40 -12.93 22.93 1.43
CA THR A 40 -12.75 22.30 2.75
C THR A 40 -13.57 21.03 2.87
N THR A 41 -13.22 20.15 3.80
CA THR A 41 -14.07 19.00 4.15
C THR A 41 -14.12 18.80 5.66
N ARG A 42 -15.32 18.49 6.13
CA ARG A 42 -15.58 18.03 7.49
C ARG A 42 -16.48 16.82 7.52
N SER A 43 -16.69 16.15 6.40
CA SER A 43 -17.57 14.98 6.34
C SER A 43 -17.08 13.89 5.41
N ILE A 44 -17.27 12.66 5.87
CA ILE A 44 -16.95 11.44 5.14
C ILE A 44 -18.19 10.56 5.10
N SER A 45 -18.54 10.09 3.91
CA SER A 45 -19.55 9.05 3.72
C SER A 45 -18.86 7.69 3.68
N PHE A 46 -19.48 6.69 4.30
CA PHE A 46 -18.94 5.34 4.43
C PHE A 46 -20.06 4.31 4.44
N HIS A 47 -19.73 3.07 4.08
CA HIS A 47 -20.62 1.93 4.24
C HIS A 47 -20.35 1.17 5.54
N PHE A 48 -21.39 0.85 6.28
CA PHE A 48 -21.33 0.01 7.49
C PHE A 48 -22.63 -0.78 7.60
N ASN A 49 -22.55 -2.10 7.84
CA ASN A 49 -23.72 -2.99 7.91
C ASN A 49 -24.69 -2.83 6.72
N SER A 50 -24.17 -2.73 5.50
CA SER A 50 -24.94 -2.50 4.26
C SER A 50 -25.68 -1.16 4.17
N GLU A 51 -25.48 -0.25 5.12
CA GLU A 51 -26.04 1.11 5.08
C GLU A 51 -24.99 2.12 4.63
N SER A 52 -25.44 3.20 3.98
CA SER A 52 -24.62 4.38 3.71
C SER A 52 -24.81 5.39 4.82
N LEU A 53 -23.73 5.70 5.53
CA LEU A 53 -23.73 6.65 6.66
C LEU A 53 -22.76 7.80 6.38
N THR A 54 -22.98 8.93 7.05
CA THR A 54 -22.10 10.10 6.97
C THR A 54 -21.64 10.51 8.36
N ALA A 55 -20.33 10.60 8.56
CA ALA A 55 -19.72 11.15 9.77
C ALA A 55 -19.29 12.59 9.54
N LYS A 56 -19.50 13.46 10.54
CA LYS A 56 -19.05 14.85 10.55
C LYS A 56 -17.96 15.05 11.60
N ALA A 57 -16.88 15.72 11.22
CA ALA A 57 -15.75 16.05 12.08
C ALA A 57 -15.79 17.53 12.49
N GLY A 58 -15.64 17.80 13.80
CA GLY A 58 -15.65 19.18 14.30
C GLY A 58 -14.40 20.00 13.94
N LYS A 59 -13.28 19.33 13.62
CA LYS A 59 -12.00 20.00 13.34
C LYS A 59 -11.47 19.68 11.95
N ALA A 60 -11.11 18.42 11.72
CA ALA A 60 -10.47 17.97 10.49
C ALA A 60 -10.81 16.50 10.18
N VAL A 61 -10.74 16.15 8.91
CA VAL A 61 -10.72 14.76 8.42
C VAL A 61 -9.28 14.43 8.03
N VAL A 62 -8.75 13.31 8.51
CA VAL A 62 -7.40 12.85 8.19
C VAL A 62 -7.50 11.55 7.41
N LEU A 63 -6.83 11.49 6.26
CA LEU A 63 -6.91 10.35 5.35
C LEU A 63 -5.69 9.44 5.52
N LEU A 64 -5.93 8.21 6.00
CA LEU A 64 -4.91 7.18 6.24
C LEU A 64 -5.26 5.86 5.55
N ALA A 65 -5.76 5.92 4.31
CA ALA A 65 -6.24 4.74 3.56
C ALA A 65 -5.12 3.91 2.89
N GLY A 66 -3.87 4.38 2.94
CA GLY A 66 -2.75 3.79 2.21
C GLY A 66 -2.73 4.18 0.73
N THR A 67 -1.57 4.00 0.09
CA THR A 67 -1.25 4.54 -1.25
C THR A 67 -2.26 4.14 -2.33
N LEU A 68 -2.76 2.90 -2.30
CA LEU A 68 -3.66 2.39 -3.35
C LEU A 68 -5.11 2.87 -3.15
N LEU A 69 -5.62 2.82 -1.92
CA LEU A 69 -7.03 3.10 -1.64
C LEU A 69 -7.30 4.61 -1.56
N VAL A 70 -6.29 5.44 -1.29
CA VAL A 70 -6.45 6.90 -1.24
C VAL A 70 -7.02 7.43 -2.56
N ARG A 71 -6.51 6.94 -3.69
CA ARG A 71 -7.00 7.28 -5.03
C ARG A 71 -8.46 6.86 -5.20
N GLN A 72 -8.79 5.63 -4.80
CA GLN A 72 -10.14 5.07 -4.91
C GLN A 72 -11.17 5.83 -4.05
N LEU A 73 -10.73 6.62 -3.07
CA LEU A 73 -11.60 7.52 -2.31
C LEU A 73 -11.68 8.91 -2.95
N LEU A 74 -10.56 9.46 -3.42
CA LEU A 74 -10.50 10.82 -3.97
C LEU A 74 -11.21 10.95 -5.32
N GLU A 75 -11.05 9.96 -6.20
CA GLU A 75 -11.69 9.94 -7.52
C GLU A 75 -13.23 10.02 -7.50
N PRO A 76 -13.96 9.13 -6.78
CA PRO A 76 -15.42 9.24 -6.68
C PRO A 76 -15.86 10.50 -5.91
N SER A 77 -14.97 11.06 -5.10
CA SER A 77 -15.17 12.36 -4.43
C SER A 77 -14.94 13.56 -5.33
N SER A 78 -14.73 13.35 -6.63
CA SER A 78 -14.48 14.42 -7.60
C SER A 78 -13.21 15.22 -7.33
N ILE A 79 -12.21 14.59 -6.70
CA ILE A 79 -10.89 15.14 -6.39
C ILE A 79 -9.85 14.40 -7.23
N ASN A 80 -9.47 14.99 -8.37
CA ASN A 80 -8.43 14.45 -9.25
C ASN A 80 -8.03 15.53 -10.29
N SER A 81 -7.14 15.19 -11.22
CA SER A 81 -6.90 15.96 -12.43
C SER A 81 -8.19 16.25 -13.18
N SER A 82 -8.39 17.52 -13.54
CA SER A 82 -9.49 17.95 -14.40
C SER A 82 -9.55 17.18 -15.73
N ASN A 83 -8.40 16.79 -16.29
CA ASN A 83 -8.34 15.99 -17.52
C ASN A 83 -8.90 14.58 -17.33
N VAL A 84 -8.65 13.96 -16.17
CA VAL A 84 -9.16 12.61 -15.85
C VAL A 84 -10.67 12.67 -15.65
N LEU A 85 -11.17 13.59 -14.82
CA LEU A 85 -12.60 13.65 -14.49
C LEU A 85 -13.48 14.11 -15.66
N LYS A 86 -13.00 15.02 -16.52
CA LYS A 86 -13.72 15.45 -17.74
C LYS A 86 -14.02 14.29 -18.67
N ASN A 87 -13.04 13.39 -18.87
CA ASN A 87 -13.21 12.21 -19.72
C ASN A 87 -14.21 11.20 -19.13
N LEU A 88 -14.33 11.17 -17.80
CA LEU A 88 -15.24 10.31 -17.06
C LEU A 88 -16.62 10.96 -16.81
N LYS A 89 -16.85 12.19 -17.29
CA LYS A 89 -18.07 12.98 -17.10
C LYS A 89 -18.43 13.23 -15.62
N PHE A 90 -17.44 13.20 -14.72
CA PHE A 90 -17.62 13.62 -13.33
C PHE A 90 -17.51 15.15 -13.24
N ILE A 91 -18.31 15.74 -12.35
CA ILE A 91 -18.13 17.15 -11.95
C ILE A 91 -16.81 17.23 -11.19
N LEU A 92 -15.93 18.15 -11.57
CA LEU A 92 -14.67 18.41 -10.84
C LEU A 92 -14.97 19.28 -9.61
N LYS A 93 -14.60 18.79 -8.42
CA LYS A 93 -14.69 19.57 -7.17
C LYS A 93 -13.33 20.14 -6.77
N ALA A 94 -12.24 19.41 -6.95
CA ALA A 94 -10.90 19.94 -6.73
C ALA A 94 -9.92 19.40 -7.78
N ASP A 95 -9.22 20.30 -8.47
CA ASP A 95 -8.20 19.94 -9.45
C ASP A 95 -6.87 19.62 -8.75
N LEU A 96 -6.67 18.34 -8.47
CA LEU A 96 -5.43 17.83 -7.87
C LEU A 96 -4.78 16.83 -8.85
N PRO A 97 -3.94 17.29 -9.78
CA PRO A 97 -3.39 16.43 -10.83
C PRO A 97 -2.41 15.36 -10.33
N GLY A 98 -1.93 15.47 -9.09
CA GLY A 98 -1.08 14.44 -8.46
C GLY A 98 -1.84 13.26 -7.85
N VAL A 99 -3.17 13.28 -7.83
CA VAL A 99 -3.96 12.18 -7.27
C VAL A 99 -3.81 10.93 -8.12
N GLY A 100 -3.35 9.85 -7.49
CA GLY A 100 -3.12 8.57 -8.17
C GLY A 100 -1.78 8.48 -8.91
N GLU A 101 -0.95 9.52 -8.81
CA GLU A 101 0.32 9.65 -9.52
C GLU A 101 1.53 9.45 -8.60
N ASN A 102 2.71 9.36 -9.23
CA ASN A 102 3.99 9.16 -8.55
C ASN A 102 3.98 7.92 -7.62
N TYR A 103 3.31 6.85 -8.05
CA TYR A 103 3.41 5.56 -7.37
C TYR A 103 4.87 5.08 -7.40
N GLN A 104 5.36 4.68 -6.24
CA GLN A 104 6.69 4.11 -6.05
C GLN A 104 6.55 2.82 -5.26
N ASP A 105 7.38 1.86 -5.62
CA ASP A 105 7.44 0.57 -4.95
C ASP A 105 8.85 -0.01 -5.11
N HIS A 106 9.16 -1.00 -4.29
CA HIS A 106 10.38 -1.77 -4.44
C HIS A 106 10.10 -3.00 -5.29
N VAL A 107 10.72 -3.07 -6.47
CA VAL A 107 10.63 -4.25 -7.31
C VAL A 107 11.27 -5.43 -6.59
N LEU A 108 10.47 -6.45 -6.30
CA LEU A 108 10.95 -7.69 -5.70
C LEU A 108 11.42 -8.64 -6.80
N VAL A 109 12.69 -9.05 -6.72
CA VAL A 109 13.22 -10.18 -7.50
C VAL A 109 13.49 -11.32 -6.53
N SER A 110 12.80 -12.44 -6.72
CA SER A 110 12.96 -13.63 -5.90
C SER A 110 13.87 -14.64 -6.60
N THR A 111 14.81 -15.21 -5.86
CA THR A 111 15.61 -16.36 -6.28
C THR A 111 15.42 -17.50 -5.27
N THR A 112 15.22 -18.71 -5.78
CA THR A 112 15.04 -19.91 -4.96
C THR A 112 16.10 -20.93 -5.33
N TYR A 113 16.59 -21.66 -4.33
CA TYR A 113 17.63 -22.67 -4.49
C TYR A 113 17.21 -23.94 -3.77
N GLU A 114 17.59 -25.08 -4.32
CA GLU A 114 17.37 -26.37 -3.67
C GLU A 114 18.29 -26.52 -2.46
N ALA A 115 17.69 -26.80 -1.30
CA ALA A 115 18.45 -27.10 -0.09
C ALA A 115 19.09 -28.50 -0.20
N LYS A 116 20.30 -28.67 0.34
CA LYS A 116 20.92 -29.99 0.44
C LYS A 116 20.03 -30.93 1.26
N LYS A 117 20.04 -32.22 0.91
CA LYS A 117 19.31 -33.25 1.65
C LYS A 117 19.64 -33.20 3.15
N GLY A 118 18.60 -33.21 3.99
CA GLY A 118 18.72 -33.17 5.45
C GLY A 118 18.76 -31.77 6.06
N VAL A 119 18.81 -30.70 5.24
CA VAL A 119 18.65 -29.33 5.73
C VAL A 119 17.16 -29.08 6.03
N ILE A 120 16.87 -28.66 7.25
CA ILE A 120 15.52 -28.26 7.66
C ILE A 120 15.28 -26.82 7.19
N THR A 121 14.31 -26.65 6.31
CA THR A 121 13.81 -25.35 5.85
C THR A 121 12.36 -25.15 6.32
N TYR A 122 11.85 -23.93 6.16
CA TYR A 122 10.43 -23.63 6.43
C TYR A 122 9.46 -24.41 5.53
N ASP A 123 9.92 -25.00 4.41
CA ASP A 123 9.09 -25.89 3.59
C ASP A 123 8.54 -27.07 4.40
N ASN A 124 9.25 -27.50 5.45
CA ASN A 124 8.79 -28.57 6.34
C ASN A 124 7.49 -28.20 7.09
N LEU A 125 7.23 -26.91 7.34
CA LEU A 125 5.94 -26.48 7.90
C LEU A 125 4.79 -26.75 6.92
N GLY A 126 5.06 -26.81 5.61
CA GLY A 126 4.06 -27.06 4.58
C GLY A 126 3.79 -28.54 4.31
N TYR A 127 4.85 -29.36 4.23
CA TYR A 127 4.77 -30.74 3.72
C TYR A 127 5.03 -31.84 4.77
N ASN A 128 5.35 -31.51 6.02
CA ASN A 128 5.64 -32.47 7.09
C ASN A 128 4.78 -32.17 8.34
N ASP A 129 3.68 -32.91 8.50
CA ASP A 129 2.70 -32.66 9.57
C ASP A 129 3.25 -32.92 10.97
N THR A 130 4.17 -33.89 11.11
CA THR A 130 4.85 -34.14 12.39
C THR A 130 5.71 -32.94 12.80
N PHE A 131 6.43 -32.35 11.84
CA PHE A 131 7.23 -31.15 12.08
C PHE A 131 6.34 -29.95 12.42
N ARG A 132 5.23 -29.76 11.68
CA ARG A 132 4.24 -28.71 11.93
C ARG A 132 3.65 -28.80 13.33
N ALA A 133 3.18 -29.98 13.74
CA ALA A 133 2.59 -30.21 15.06
C ALA A 133 3.61 -29.96 16.20
N ALA A 134 4.88 -30.35 16.00
CA ALA A 134 5.94 -30.06 16.97
C ALA A 134 6.21 -28.55 17.09
N ALA A 135 6.21 -27.81 15.98
CA ALA A 135 6.40 -26.37 15.96
C ALA A 135 5.22 -25.62 16.62
N GLU A 136 3.99 -26.09 16.42
CA GLU A 136 2.78 -25.58 17.09
C GLU A 136 2.86 -25.80 18.61
N ALA A 137 3.13 -27.02 19.05
CA ALA A 137 3.26 -27.35 20.47
C ALA A 137 4.37 -26.54 21.16
N GLN A 138 5.50 -26.32 20.47
CA GLN A 138 6.57 -25.46 20.98
C GLN A 138 6.10 -24.01 21.14
N TYR A 139 5.44 -23.45 20.12
CA TYR A 139 4.94 -22.07 20.14
C TYR A 139 3.90 -21.84 21.23
N GLU A 140 2.99 -22.80 21.45
CA GLU A 140 2.00 -22.72 22.53
C GLU A 140 2.65 -22.69 23.92
N LYS A 141 3.69 -23.49 24.11
CA LYS A 141 4.35 -23.63 25.41
C LYS A 141 5.29 -22.46 25.74
N THR A 142 6.01 -21.94 24.75
CA THR A 142 7.16 -21.06 24.96
C THR A 142 7.11 -19.76 24.16
N HIS A 143 6.20 -19.67 23.17
CA HIS A 143 6.13 -18.57 22.20
C HIS A 143 7.43 -18.32 21.42
N ASP A 144 8.24 -19.36 21.25
CA ASP A 144 9.44 -19.37 20.41
C ASP A 144 9.35 -20.42 19.27
N GLY A 145 10.47 -20.69 18.60
CA GLY A 145 10.56 -21.72 17.58
C GLY A 145 10.19 -21.25 16.17
N PRO A 146 10.01 -22.19 15.22
CA PRO A 146 9.82 -21.86 13.80
C PRO A 146 8.64 -20.93 13.52
N LEU A 147 7.56 -21.00 14.31
CA LEU A 147 6.38 -20.14 14.16
C LEU A 147 6.55 -18.73 14.75
N ALA A 148 7.56 -18.53 15.60
CA ALA A 148 7.90 -17.21 16.15
C ALA A 148 9.00 -16.51 15.35
N ALA A 149 9.70 -17.23 14.47
CA ALA A 149 10.82 -16.70 13.72
C ALA A 149 10.37 -15.75 12.61
N SER A 150 11.10 -14.64 12.46
CA SER A 150 10.92 -13.72 11.32
C SER A 150 11.87 -14.11 10.21
N ASN A 151 11.36 -14.15 8.98
CA ASN A 151 12.21 -14.24 7.80
C ASN A 151 12.80 -12.87 7.50
N SER A 152 14.12 -12.77 7.46
CA SER A 152 14.82 -11.56 7.04
C SER A 152 15.70 -11.91 5.86
N MET A 153 15.13 -11.95 4.66
CA MET A 153 15.89 -12.01 3.41
C MET A 153 15.47 -10.85 2.52
N LEU A 154 15.77 -9.64 2.99
CA LEU A 154 15.79 -8.44 2.17
C LEU A 154 17.22 -7.92 2.22
N SER A 155 17.95 -8.05 1.11
CA SER A 155 19.23 -7.38 0.92
C SER A 155 19.07 -6.36 -0.19
N TRP A 156 19.42 -5.11 0.11
CA TRP A 156 19.59 -4.08 -0.91
C TRP A 156 20.92 -4.34 -1.61
N ILE A 157 20.87 -5.08 -2.71
CA ILE A 157 22.05 -5.38 -3.51
C ILE A 157 22.11 -4.34 -4.62
N ASP A 158 23.20 -3.57 -4.68
CA ASP A 158 23.47 -2.71 -5.83
C ASP A 158 23.57 -3.60 -7.08
N LEU A 159 22.88 -3.19 -8.15
CA LEU A 159 22.85 -3.91 -9.41
C LEU A 159 24.26 -4.19 -9.97
N HIS A 160 25.26 -3.35 -9.64
CA HIS A 160 26.67 -3.56 -9.97
C HIS A 160 27.26 -4.85 -9.39
N TYR A 161 26.69 -5.41 -8.32
CA TYR A 161 27.09 -6.74 -7.81
C TYR A 161 26.47 -7.90 -8.60
N LEU A 162 25.32 -7.67 -9.26
CA LEU A 162 24.56 -8.70 -9.96
C LEU A 162 24.83 -8.71 -11.47
N ALA A 163 25.30 -7.60 -12.03
CA ALA A 163 25.48 -7.42 -13.46
C ALA A 163 26.73 -6.60 -13.77
N SER A 164 27.43 -6.97 -14.84
CA SER A 164 28.56 -6.18 -15.35
C SER A 164 28.08 -4.82 -15.88
N CYS A 165 28.96 -3.81 -15.93
CA CYS A 165 28.63 -2.50 -16.48
C CYS A 165 28.06 -2.59 -17.92
N GLY A 166 28.58 -3.50 -18.75
CA GLY A 166 28.05 -3.74 -20.08
C GLY A 166 26.60 -4.27 -20.07
N LYS A 167 26.30 -5.19 -19.15
CA LYS A 167 24.94 -5.71 -18.95
C LYS A 167 24.00 -4.64 -18.41
N ILE A 168 24.44 -3.81 -17.47
CA ILE A 168 23.67 -2.68 -16.93
C ILE A 168 23.37 -1.66 -18.02
N THR A 169 24.37 -1.25 -18.80
CA THR A 169 24.19 -0.33 -19.93
C THR A 169 23.21 -0.89 -20.96
N HIS A 170 23.27 -2.20 -21.23
CA HIS A 170 22.31 -2.86 -22.12
C HIS A 170 20.90 -2.87 -21.52
N MET A 171 20.73 -3.22 -20.24
CA MET A 171 19.43 -3.20 -19.55
C MET A 171 18.83 -1.79 -19.56
N HIS A 172 19.62 -0.77 -19.26
CA HIS A 172 19.20 0.63 -19.29
C HIS A 172 18.76 1.03 -20.70
N ARG A 173 19.55 0.69 -21.74
CA ARG A 173 19.18 0.95 -23.13
C ARG A 173 17.87 0.26 -23.51
N SER A 174 17.73 -1.03 -23.20
CA SER A 174 16.53 -1.83 -23.48
C SER A 174 15.30 -1.24 -22.80
N LEU A 175 15.42 -0.87 -21.51
CA LEU A 175 14.37 -0.20 -20.76
C LEU A 175 13.92 1.07 -21.50
N TRP A 176 14.85 1.93 -21.90
CA TRP A 176 14.51 3.16 -22.60
C TRP A 176 13.95 2.93 -24.01
N GLU A 177 14.38 1.88 -24.71
CA GLU A 177 13.74 1.48 -25.97
C GLU A 177 12.29 1.06 -25.76
N ASP A 178 12.01 0.31 -24.70
CA ASP A 178 10.66 -0.13 -24.36
C ASP A 178 9.80 1.02 -23.85
N VAL A 179 10.34 1.92 -23.04
CA VAL A 179 9.67 3.18 -22.63
C VAL A 179 9.31 4.04 -23.84
N ARG A 180 10.20 4.14 -24.84
CA ARG A 180 9.92 4.89 -26.07
C ARG A 180 8.82 4.26 -26.93
N LYS A 181 8.71 2.93 -26.91
CA LYS A 181 7.62 2.20 -27.58
C LYS A 181 6.32 2.29 -26.79
N TYR A 182 6.42 2.46 -25.47
CA TYR A 182 5.27 2.59 -24.59
C TYR A 182 4.53 3.89 -24.88
N LYS A 183 3.26 3.78 -25.25
CA LYS A 183 2.40 4.93 -25.52
C LYS A 183 1.92 5.53 -24.20
N ALA A 184 2.83 6.20 -23.49
CA ALA A 184 2.56 6.83 -22.21
C ALA A 184 1.42 7.84 -22.34
N THR A 185 0.47 7.78 -21.41
CA THR A 185 -0.52 8.84 -21.22
C THR A 185 0.19 10.16 -20.88
N LEU A 186 -0.48 11.30 -21.10
CA LEU A 186 0.06 12.62 -20.72
C LEU A 186 0.51 12.66 -19.25
N LEU A 187 -0.22 11.91 -18.42
CA LEU A 187 -0.02 11.79 -16.99
C LEU A 187 1.25 10.99 -16.64
N GLN A 188 1.45 9.83 -17.28
CA GLN A 188 2.68 9.05 -17.13
C GLN A 188 3.92 9.81 -17.63
N LYS A 189 3.79 10.65 -18.66
CA LYS A 189 4.89 11.51 -19.12
C LYS A 189 5.29 12.56 -18.07
N GLU A 190 4.31 13.16 -17.40
CA GLU A 190 4.58 14.12 -16.31
C GLU A 190 5.20 13.41 -15.10
N GLN A 191 4.76 12.18 -14.80
CA GLN A 191 5.37 11.36 -13.76
C GLN A 191 6.84 11.04 -14.06
N TYR A 192 7.18 10.58 -15.27
CA TYR A 192 8.56 10.31 -15.64
C TYR A 192 9.45 11.56 -15.54
N ARG A 193 8.94 12.72 -15.92
CA ARG A 193 9.66 14.01 -15.79
C ARG A 193 10.05 14.33 -14.34
N ILE A 194 9.24 13.93 -13.36
CA ILE A 194 9.53 14.12 -11.92
C ILE A 194 10.60 13.14 -11.43
N GLN A 195 10.65 11.93 -12.02
CA GLN A 195 11.56 10.85 -11.64
C GLN A 195 12.92 10.89 -12.35
N GLU A 196 13.08 11.72 -13.38
CA GLU A 196 14.35 11.96 -14.10
C GLU A 196 15.31 12.95 -13.39
N LEU A 197 14.97 13.44 -12.18
CA LEU A 197 15.82 14.26 -11.31
C LEU A 197 16.59 13.42 -10.29
#